data_AF-A0A6U4LRK3-F1
#
_entry.id   AF-A0A6U4LRK3-F1
#
_cell.length_a   1.000
_cell.length_b   1.000
_cell.length_c   1.000
_cell.angle_alpha   90.00
_cell.angle_beta   90.00
_cell.angle_gamma   90.00
#
_symmetry.space_group_name_H-M   'P 1'
#
loop_
_entity.id
_entity.type
_entity.pdbx_description
1 polymer ?
#
loop_
_entity_poly.entity_id
_entity_poly.type
_entity_poly.pdbx_seq_one_letter_code
_entity_poly.pdbx_strand_id
1 'polypeptide(L)'
;MKKAIRKVNHLLGREGKVGLVEDDGGKKSTKEQSGQTSTHIAMNAVLQVAMTIAFVFNVKHETFPKPGDVSDPPGLGEPGGPTVTEPESVIPFKRYPPGFDVVGAKPDGSFSDRLNERILEFQYKYFVELATYVYLGFALQYSFLRKFGYSTLSFGLLQATVAAQWGILWMQFIDRFHCEYLLGQINYGTGDVLCEENLPADSISGTFTQIQERQGCTCKLWTEIAANKSMSSELPHQAHHALLTIGKMDFEDTIIMTYPAMMEGLLATVPVQITYGMLLGKVGPTQLMLCAIMCVTSYGLNYWIVIYMLGAWDHVGGSCVIHIFGAFFGMGCTLMASQKGSAENPDNAPRYNADVLCIVGVILNWMTFPSFNAYFAPAAAQEAVVVNTYLALFSSCIASMVFSSLYSGQFKLDPADVQRTSIAGGVAISSVVSIFALPWMAMLIGFVGGGACSTSHHYLRRFLEKKLLVTDTVGAVSLHAIPAVVAWVAGVISVTPLNTDYMGKWSGLAYGTSQQKTMPYDLELDLVFQHNEGNGDTALYQAYMMPVTICVALTTGLATGFVARKIKGPSVARTFSDSIFWVVPEDFQNTEDMGGGNDGQVTANV
;
A
#
# COMPACT_ATOMS: atom_id res chain seq x y z
N MET A 1 -13.02 -29.79 -5.13
CA MET A 1 -13.90 -28.65 -5.46
C MET A 1 -15.40 -29.02 -5.52
N LYS A 2 -15.92 -29.71 -6.55
CA LYS A 2 -17.37 -30.08 -6.63
C LYS A 2 -17.90 -30.88 -5.42
N LYS A 3 -17.08 -31.77 -4.84
CA LYS A 3 -17.42 -32.53 -3.62
C LYS A 3 -17.51 -31.67 -2.36
N ALA A 4 -16.63 -30.68 -2.20
CA ALA A 4 -16.64 -29.76 -1.05
C ALA A 4 -17.87 -28.84 -1.10
N ILE A 5 -18.18 -28.29 -2.28
CA ILE A 5 -19.38 -27.47 -2.54
C ILE A 5 -20.66 -28.26 -2.23
N ARG A 6 -20.76 -29.53 -2.63
CA ARG A 6 -21.91 -30.39 -2.31
C ARG A 6 -22.04 -30.66 -0.80
N LYS A 7 -20.93 -30.84 -0.09
CA LYS A 7 -20.93 -31.16 1.34
C LYS A 7 -21.35 -29.94 2.18
N VAL A 8 -20.88 -28.74 1.82
CA VAL A 8 -21.31 -27.48 2.43
C VAL A 8 -22.81 -27.21 2.16
N ASN A 9 -23.26 -27.37 0.92
CA ASN A 9 -24.68 -27.21 0.58
C ASN A 9 -25.60 -28.21 1.31
N HIS A 10 -25.12 -29.44 1.55
CA HIS A 10 -25.90 -30.44 2.29
C HIS A 10 -26.02 -30.12 3.79
N LEU A 11 -24.97 -29.54 4.38
CA LEU A 11 -24.98 -29.11 5.78
C LEU A 11 -25.88 -27.88 6.00
N LEU A 12 -25.90 -26.95 5.03
CA LEU A 12 -26.73 -25.73 5.10
C LEU A 12 -28.22 -25.97 4.80
N GLY A 13 -28.58 -27.06 4.10
CA GLY A 13 -29.97 -27.38 3.76
C GLY A 13 -30.83 -27.89 4.92
N ARG A 14 -30.27 -28.03 6.13
CA ARG A 14 -30.96 -28.63 7.29
C ARG A 14 -31.62 -27.61 8.25
N GLU A 15 -31.33 -26.31 8.14
CA GLU A 15 -31.83 -25.30 9.10
C GLU A 15 -32.74 -24.19 8.50
N GLY A 16 -33.10 -24.26 7.22
CA GLY A 16 -33.89 -23.21 6.57
C GLY A 16 -35.34 -23.60 6.23
N LYS A 17 -36.20 -23.86 7.22
CA LYS A 17 -37.66 -23.83 7.01
C LYS A 17 -38.28 -22.76 7.91
N VAL A 18 -38.46 -21.55 7.37
CA VAL A 18 -39.31 -20.48 7.92
C VAL A 18 -39.96 -19.84 6.70
N GLY A 19 -41.26 -20.01 6.43
CA GLY A 19 -42.40 -19.44 7.15
C GLY A 19 -43.05 -18.44 6.19
N LEU A 20 -44.16 -18.83 5.54
CA LEU A 20 -44.95 -17.96 4.67
C LEU A 20 -45.71 -16.96 5.56
N VAL A 21 -45.59 -15.66 5.29
CA VAL A 21 -46.46 -14.63 5.87
C VAL A 21 -47.36 -14.12 4.76
N GLU A 22 -48.67 -14.25 4.93
CA GLU A 22 -49.67 -13.61 4.09
C GLU A 22 -49.81 -12.15 4.52
N ASP A 23 -49.66 -11.24 3.58
CA ASP A 23 -50.02 -9.82 3.74
C ASP A 23 -51.42 -9.61 3.18
N ASP A 24 -52.19 -8.69 3.77
CA ASP A 24 -53.65 -8.56 3.69
C ASP A 24 -54.15 -7.92 2.38
N GLY A 25 -53.55 -8.35 1.26
CA GLY A 25 -53.71 -7.75 -0.06
C GLY A 25 -53.20 -8.65 -1.19
N GLY A 26 -53.48 -9.96 -1.13
CA GLY A 26 -53.58 -10.85 -2.29
C GLY A 26 -52.40 -10.95 -3.28
N LYS A 27 -51.21 -10.43 -2.97
CA LYS A 27 -50.00 -10.59 -3.79
C LYS A 27 -49.00 -11.49 -3.08
N LYS A 28 -48.87 -12.73 -3.57
CA LYS A 28 -47.74 -13.61 -3.26
C LYS A 28 -46.44 -12.98 -3.77
N SER A 29 -45.74 -12.27 -2.90
CA SER A 29 -44.36 -11.86 -3.11
C SER A 29 -43.45 -13.06 -2.85
N THR A 30 -42.89 -13.65 -3.90
CA THR A 30 -41.74 -14.56 -3.74
C THR A 30 -40.56 -13.72 -3.27
N LYS A 31 -40.19 -13.86 -1.98
CA LYS A 31 -38.89 -13.42 -1.46
C LYS A 31 -37.81 -14.11 -2.31
N GLU A 32 -37.22 -13.38 -3.26
CA GLU A 32 -36.09 -13.88 -4.03
C GLU A 32 -34.86 -13.89 -3.09
N GLN A 33 -34.82 -14.91 -2.23
CA GLN A 33 -33.83 -15.07 -1.19
C GLN A 33 -32.49 -15.42 -1.84
N SER A 34 -31.61 -14.42 -1.93
CA SER A 34 -30.20 -14.62 -1.60
C SER A 34 -29.44 -15.67 -2.43
N GLY A 35 -29.61 -15.69 -3.75
CA GLY A 35 -28.77 -16.50 -4.66
C GLY A 35 -27.25 -16.16 -4.64
N GLN A 36 -26.82 -15.29 -3.72
CA GLN A 36 -25.45 -14.87 -3.47
C GLN A 36 -24.86 -15.52 -2.19
N THR A 37 -25.68 -15.94 -1.22
CA THR A 37 -25.22 -16.32 0.13
C THR A 37 -24.31 -17.54 0.14
N SER A 38 -24.66 -18.59 -0.61
CA SER A 38 -23.85 -19.81 -0.68
C SER A 38 -22.51 -19.60 -1.39
N THR A 39 -22.47 -18.75 -2.42
CA THR A 39 -21.26 -18.47 -3.19
C THR A 39 -20.26 -17.62 -2.40
N HIS A 40 -20.72 -16.59 -1.69
CA HIS A 40 -19.85 -15.74 -0.86
C HIS A 40 -19.24 -16.53 0.30
N ILE A 41 -20.04 -17.36 1.00
CA ILE A 41 -19.54 -18.23 2.08
C ILE A 41 -18.49 -19.20 1.53
N ALA A 42 -18.77 -19.85 0.40
CA ALA A 42 -17.83 -20.78 -0.21
C ALA A 42 -16.52 -20.11 -0.63
N MET A 43 -16.57 -18.90 -1.21
CA MET A 43 -15.38 -18.17 -1.61
C MET A 43 -14.53 -17.77 -0.41
N ASN A 44 -15.13 -17.18 0.62
CA ASN A 44 -14.39 -16.75 1.81
C ASN A 44 -13.75 -17.95 2.53
N ALA A 45 -14.47 -19.07 2.65
CA ALA A 45 -13.92 -20.28 3.23
C ALA A 45 -12.77 -20.85 2.40
N VAL A 46 -12.90 -20.89 1.07
CA VAL A 46 -11.85 -21.39 0.17
C VAL A 46 -10.62 -20.49 0.22
N LEU A 47 -10.79 -19.17 0.18
CA LEU A 47 -9.69 -18.20 0.27
C LEU A 47 -8.97 -18.32 1.61
N GLN A 48 -9.69 -18.36 2.72
CA GLN A 48 -9.07 -18.47 4.04
C GLN A 48 -8.34 -19.81 4.21
N VAL A 49 -8.92 -20.92 3.75
CA VAL A 49 -8.25 -22.23 3.78
C VAL A 49 -7.00 -22.21 2.89
N ALA A 50 -7.06 -21.63 1.70
CA ALA A 50 -5.92 -21.52 0.80
C ALA A 50 -4.80 -20.66 1.41
N MET A 51 -5.13 -19.51 2.00
CA MET A 51 -4.16 -18.67 2.72
C MET A 51 -3.58 -19.40 3.92
N THR A 52 -4.41 -20.07 4.73
CA THR A 52 -3.93 -20.84 5.89
C THR A 52 -2.95 -21.93 5.46
N ILE A 53 -3.26 -22.66 4.38
CA ILE A 53 -2.35 -23.66 3.80
C ILE A 53 -1.05 -23.00 3.36
N ALA A 54 -1.13 -21.89 2.62
CA ALA A 54 0.07 -21.17 2.17
C ALA A 54 0.93 -20.73 3.37
N PHE A 55 0.34 -20.19 4.43
CA PHE A 55 1.06 -19.81 5.65
C PHE A 55 1.67 -21.02 6.38
N VAL A 56 0.94 -22.13 6.52
CA VAL A 56 1.46 -23.34 7.18
C VAL A 56 2.72 -23.88 6.49
N PHE A 57 2.78 -23.81 5.17
CA PHE A 57 3.91 -24.37 4.41
C PHE A 57 5.02 -23.37 4.13
N ASN A 58 4.73 -22.07 4.13
CA ASN A 58 5.67 -21.05 3.66
C ASN A 58 5.93 -19.95 4.70
N VAL A 59 5.34 -19.97 5.90
CA VAL A 59 5.54 -18.91 6.91
C VAL A 59 5.87 -19.53 8.26
N LYS A 60 6.93 -19.04 8.90
CA LYS A 60 7.34 -19.39 10.26
C LYS A 60 7.52 -18.14 11.11
N HIS A 61 7.32 -18.29 12.41
CA HIS A 61 7.86 -17.32 13.36
C HIS A 61 9.34 -17.62 13.57
N GLU A 62 10.09 -16.57 13.89
CA GLU A 62 11.44 -16.72 14.39
C GLU A 62 11.47 -17.60 15.65
N THR A 63 12.35 -18.60 15.65
CA THR A 63 12.60 -19.44 16.82
C THR A 63 13.88 -18.97 17.49
N PHE A 64 13.76 -18.39 18.68
CA PHE A 64 14.94 -18.10 19.51
C PHE A 64 15.54 -19.43 20.00
N PRO A 65 16.88 -19.60 19.97
CA PRO A 65 17.50 -20.76 20.58
C PRO A 65 17.13 -20.81 22.08
N LYS A 66 16.88 -22.01 22.61
CA LYS A 66 16.56 -22.15 24.03
C LYS A 66 17.81 -21.79 24.84
N PRO A 67 17.65 -21.16 26.03
CA PRO A 67 18.78 -20.95 26.93
C PRO A 67 19.48 -22.29 27.21
N GLY A 68 20.72 -22.45 26.73
CA GLY A 68 21.51 -23.68 26.82
C GLY A 68 21.84 -24.38 25.48
N ASP A 69 21.16 -24.04 24.38
CA ASP A 69 21.45 -24.58 23.03
C ASP A 69 22.53 -23.78 22.28
N VAL A 70 22.92 -22.62 22.81
CA VAL A 70 24.03 -21.80 22.30
C VAL A 70 25.24 -22.13 23.16
N SER A 71 26.25 -22.79 22.58
CA SER A 71 27.58 -22.85 23.21
C SER A 71 28.06 -21.43 23.43
N ASP A 72 28.62 -21.13 24.61
CA ASP A 72 29.21 -19.82 24.88
C ASP A 72 30.06 -19.40 23.67
N PRO A 73 29.79 -18.24 23.05
CA PRO A 73 30.60 -17.80 21.92
C PRO A 73 32.06 -17.75 22.38
N PRO A 74 33.03 -18.17 21.54
CA PRO A 74 34.43 -18.02 21.89
C PRO A 74 34.66 -16.55 22.23
N GLY A 75 35.23 -16.31 23.41
CA GLY A 75 35.50 -14.96 23.89
C GLY A 75 36.36 -14.21 22.89
N LEU A 76 36.22 -12.89 22.84
CA LEU A 76 37.08 -12.04 22.02
C LEU A 76 38.56 -12.34 22.27
N GLY A 77 39.24 -12.80 21.23
CA GLY A 77 40.66 -13.15 21.27
C GLY A 77 40.99 -14.62 21.48
N GLU A 78 40.01 -15.54 21.52
CA GLU A 78 40.32 -16.98 21.47
C GLU A 78 40.65 -17.45 20.04
N PRO A 79 41.61 -18.37 19.85
CA PRO A 79 41.99 -18.87 18.53
C PRO A 79 40.80 -19.57 17.85
N GLY A 80 40.26 -18.96 16.79
CA GLY A 80 39.11 -19.45 16.03
C GLY A 80 37.83 -18.59 16.12
N GLY A 81 37.81 -17.52 16.93
CA GLY A 81 36.71 -16.55 16.92
C GLY A 81 36.92 -15.44 15.87
N PRO A 82 35.86 -14.98 15.17
CA PRO A 82 36.01 -13.91 14.18
C PRO A 82 36.35 -12.57 14.85
N THR A 83 37.52 -12.03 14.55
CA THR A 83 37.84 -10.62 14.77
C THR A 83 37.23 -9.81 13.64
N VAL A 84 36.03 -9.27 13.84
CA VAL A 84 35.41 -8.37 12.86
C VAL A 84 35.79 -6.93 13.20
N THR A 85 36.86 -6.45 12.55
CA THR A 85 37.15 -5.03 12.35
C THR A 85 36.66 -4.59 10.96
N GLU A 86 35.46 -5.01 10.56
CA GLU A 86 34.92 -4.70 9.24
C GLU A 86 33.96 -3.50 9.33
N PRO A 87 34.11 -2.47 8.47
CA PRO A 87 33.10 -1.44 8.28
C PRO A 87 31.80 -2.05 7.75
N GLU A 88 30.66 -1.49 8.15
CA GLU A 88 29.31 -2.04 7.89
C GLU A 88 29.11 -2.55 6.45
N SER A 89 28.74 -3.82 6.31
CA SER A 89 28.32 -4.40 5.03
C SER A 89 26.98 -3.81 4.62
N VAL A 90 26.91 -3.21 3.43
CA VAL A 90 25.64 -2.73 2.87
C VAL A 90 24.87 -3.93 2.36
N ILE A 91 23.80 -4.30 3.08
CA ILE A 91 22.81 -5.23 2.54
C ILE A 91 22.04 -4.46 1.45
N PRO A 92 22.12 -4.84 0.17
CA PRO A 92 21.56 -4.08 -0.95
C PRO A 92 20.03 -4.11 -1.03
N PHE A 93 19.40 -4.86 -0.12
CA PHE A 93 17.97 -4.80 0.14
C PHE A 93 17.67 -4.06 1.43
N LYS A 94 18.48 -3.07 1.82
CA LYS A 94 18.11 -2.10 2.86
C LYS A 94 16.88 -1.31 2.35
N ARG A 95 15.70 -1.94 2.42
CA ARG A 95 14.40 -1.26 2.43
C ARG A 95 14.26 -0.41 3.70
N TYR A 96 15.19 -0.60 4.64
CA TYR A 96 15.31 0.11 5.89
C TYR A 96 16.64 0.86 5.96
N PRO A 97 16.63 2.07 6.46
CA PRO A 97 17.83 2.88 6.51
C PRO A 97 18.88 2.53 7.58
N PRO A 98 20.08 3.14 7.51
CA PRO A 98 21.11 3.12 8.56
C PRO A 98 20.53 3.57 9.91
N GLY A 99 20.78 2.83 10.99
CA GLY A 99 20.17 3.06 12.32
C GLY A 99 18.97 2.17 12.65
N PHE A 100 18.45 1.42 11.68
CA PHE A 100 17.66 0.19 11.93
C PHE A 100 18.55 -1.05 12.05
N ASP A 101 19.86 -0.85 12.18
CA ASP A 101 20.82 -1.93 12.34
C ASP A 101 20.44 -2.72 13.60
N VAL A 102 20.00 -3.94 13.32
CA VAL A 102 19.73 -4.95 14.32
C VAL A 102 21.11 -5.29 14.89
N VAL A 103 21.23 -5.25 16.21
CA VAL A 103 22.51 -4.96 16.84
C VAL A 103 23.33 -6.23 17.07
N GLY A 104 24.53 -6.28 16.50
CA GLY A 104 25.53 -7.35 16.69
C GLY A 104 26.27 -7.25 18.01
N ALA A 105 26.96 -8.32 18.41
CA ALA A 105 28.02 -8.22 19.42
C ALA A 105 29.02 -7.13 18.96
N LYS A 106 29.35 -6.19 19.85
CA LYS A 106 30.31 -5.14 19.56
C LYS A 106 31.74 -5.70 19.51
N PRO A 107 32.70 -5.01 18.88
CA PRO A 107 34.11 -5.40 18.87
C PRO A 107 34.76 -5.55 20.26
N ASP A 108 34.13 -5.04 21.32
CA ASP A 108 34.58 -5.16 22.71
C ASP A 108 33.94 -6.32 23.48
N GLY A 109 33.06 -7.09 22.84
CA GLY A 109 32.42 -8.27 23.44
C GLY A 109 31.22 -7.93 24.31
N SER A 110 30.86 -6.64 24.37
CA SER A 110 29.55 -6.26 24.87
C SER A 110 28.51 -6.66 23.82
N PHE A 111 27.53 -7.46 24.24
CA PHE A 111 26.26 -7.48 23.55
C PHE A 111 25.68 -6.08 23.66
N SER A 112 25.14 -5.51 22.59
CA SER A 112 24.07 -4.57 22.88
C SER A 112 22.96 -5.37 23.54
N ASP A 113 22.28 -4.75 24.49
CA ASP A 113 21.03 -5.30 24.98
C ASP A 113 20.16 -5.70 23.77
N ARG A 114 19.62 -6.93 23.84
CA ARG A 114 18.70 -7.58 22.89
C ARG A 114 18.00 -6.58 21.99
N LEU A 115 18.05 -6.79 20.67
CA LEU A 115 17.22 -6.10 19.66
C LEU A 115 16.62 -4.81 20.21
N ASN A 116 17.49 -3.80 20.39
CA ASN A 116 17.28 -2.60 21.21
C ASN A 116 15.78 -2.32 21.39
N GLU A 117 15.19 -2.50 22.59
CA GLU A 117 13.72 -2.42 22.82
C GLU A 117 13.08 -1.21 22.10
N ARG A 118 13.85 -0.13 22.00
CA ARG A 118 13.54 1.08 21.23
C ARG A 118 13.24 0.86 19.73
N ILE A 119 13.95 -0.03 19.03
CA ILE A 119 13.70 -0.35 17.60
C ILE A 119 12.37 -1.11 17.45
N LEU A 120 12.11 -2.10 18.31
CA LEU A 120 10.83 -2.82 18.32
C LEU A 120 9.67 -1.87 18.64
N GLU A 121 9.84 -1.01 19.65
CA GLU A 121 8.85 0.02 19.99
C GLU A 121 8.62 1.00 18.83
N PHE A 122 9.68 1.38 18.11
CA PHE A 122 9.60 2.27 16.96
C PHE A 122 8.83 1.61 15.81
N GLN A 123 9.18 0.38 15.42
CA GLN A 123 8.46 -0.37 14.39
C GLN A 123 7.01 -0.63 14.78
N TYR A 124 6.75 -0.95 16.04
CA TYR A 124 5.39 -1.14 16.54
C TYR A 124 4.54 0.13 16.44
N LYS A 125 5.10 1.31 16.71
CA LYS A 125 4.38 2.59 16.56
C LYS A 125 3.92 2.81 15.11
N TYR A 126 4.83 2.68 14.15
CA TYR A 126 4.47 2.76 12.73
C TYR A 126 3.44 1.70 12.34
N PHE A 127 3.60 0.47 12.85
CA PHE A 127 2.64 -0.60 12.60
C PHE A 127 1.23 -0.24 13.08
N VAL A 128 1.08 0.26 14.30
CA VAL A 128 -0.22 0.67 14.83
C VAL A 128 -0.83 1.80 14.01
N GLU A 129 -0.04 2.79 13.60
CA GLU A 129 -0.51 3.92 12.80
C GLU A 129 -0.92 3.50 11.38
N LEU A 130 -0.14 2.66 10.69
CA LEU A 130 -0.50 2.15 9.36
C LEU A 130 -1.67 1.16 9.43
N ALA A 131 -1.74 0.31 10.46
CA ALA A 131 -2.90 -0.55 10.69
C ALA A 131 -4.17 0.29 10.92
N THR A 132 -4.06 1.39 11.68
CA THR A 132 -5.17 2.33 11.87
C THR A 132 -5.59 2.98 10.56
N TYR A 133 -4.64 3.45 9.76
CA TYR A 133 -4.87 4.02 8.43
C TYR A 133 -5.63 3.04 7.52
N VAL A 134 -5.15 1.79 7.44
CA VAL A 134 -5.70 0.73 6.58
C VAL A 134 -7.07 0.24 7.03
N TYR A 135 -7.21 -0.14 8.30
CA TYR A 135 -8.40 -0.85 8.78
C TYR A 135 -9.52 0.07 9.23
N LEU A 136 -9.19 1.19 9.87
CA LEU A 136 -10.18 2.09 10.45
C LEU A 136 -10.35 3.35 9.59
N GLY A 137 -9.25 3.95 9.18
CA GLY A 137 -9.22 5.19 8.43
C GLY A 137 -9.97 5.11 7.10
N PHE A 138 -9.55 4.23 6.18
CA PHE A 138 -10.26 3.99 4.91
C PHE A 138 -11.72 3.57 5.10
N ALA A 139 -11.99 2.66 6.05
CA ALA A 139 -13.34 2.15 6.30
C ALA A 139 -14.29 3.30 6.68
N LEU A 140 -13.87 4.14 7.63
CA LEU A 140 -14.64 5.30 8.04
C LEU A 140 -14.68 6.36 6.93
N GLN A 141 -13.58 6.66 6.26
CA GLN A 141 -13.52 7.65 5.16
C GLN A 141 -14.47 7.33 4.00
N TYR A 142 -14.89 6.08 3.83
CA TYR A 142 -15.84 5.71 2.78
C TYR A 142 -17.30 5.67 3.25
N SER A 143 -17.53 5.84 4.55
CA SER A 143 -18.84 5.62 5.21
C SER A 143 -19.88 6.71 4.97
N PHE A 144 -19.72 7.56 3.94
CA PHE A 144 -20.66 8.64 3.63
C PHE A 144 -21.98 8.15 3.02
N LEU A 145 -22.03 6.95 2.42
CA LEU A 145 -23.22 6.43 1.73
C LEU A 145 -24.39 6.19 2.69
N ARG A 146 -25.55 6.79 2.38
CA ARG A 146 -26.72 6.86 3.28
C ARG A 146 -27.32 5.51 3.71
N LYS A 147 -27.16 4.46 2.90
CA LYS A 147 -27.77 3.13 3.09
C LYS A 147 -26.76 1.98 2.96
N PHE A 148 -25.46 2.29 2.99
CA PHE A 148 -24.41 1.30 2.72
C PHE A 148 -23.32 1.26 3.79
N GLY A 149 -23.62 1.72 5.01
CA GLY A 149 -22.64 1.83 6.10
C GLY A 149 -22.08 0.49 6.56
N TYR A 150 -22.93 -0.53 6.73
CA TYR A 150 -22.48 -1.85 7.21
C TYR A 150 -21.56 -2.53 6.20
N SER A 151 -21.94 -2.48 4.93
CA SER A 151 -21.14 -3.01 3.83
C SER A 151 -19.85 -2.22 3.65
N THR A 152 -19.89 -0.89 3.80
CA THR A 152 -18.68 -0.05 3.70
C THR A 152 -17.62 -0.46 4.70
N LEU A 153 -18.00 -0.54 5.98
CA LEU A 153 -17.06 -0.86 7.06
C LEU A 153 -16.62 -2.34 6.99
N SER A 154 -17.57 -3.26 6.86
CA SER A 154 -17.29 -4.69 6.98
C SER A 154 -16.62 -5.25 5.74
N PHE A 155 -17.03 -4.84 4.53
CA PHE A 155 -16.36 -5.28 3.30
C PHE A 155 -15.03 -4.56 3.08
N GLY A 156 -14.88 -3.33 3.58
CA GLY A 156 -13.59 -2.65 3.66
C GLY A 156 -12.60 -3.41 4.53
N LEU A 157 -13.02 -3.80 5.75
CA LEU A 157 -12.21 -4.64 6.65
C LEU A 157 -11.90 -6.01 6.05
N LEU A 158 -12.89 -6.66 5.44
CA LEU A 158 -12.68 -7.96 4.78
C LEU A 158 -11.66 -7.86 3.64
N GLN A 159 -11.74 -6.81 2.81
CA GLN A 159 -10.74 -6.59 1.76
C GLN A 159 -9.37 -6.29 2.31
N ALA A 160 -9.26 -5.44 3.33
CA ALA A 160 -7.99 -5.13 3.96
C ALA A 160 -7.32 -6.40 4.53
N THR A 161 -8.09 -7.25 5.21
CA THR A 161 -7.55 -8.47 5.84
C THR A 161 -7.13 -9.53 4.83
N VAL A 162 -7.90 -9.72 3.75
CA VAL A 162 -7.51 -10.64 2.66
C VAL A 162 -6.30 -10.09 1.89
N ALA A 163 -6.30 -8.79 1.58
CA ALA A 163 -5.19 -8.14 0.91
C ALA A 163 -3.91 -8.17 1.74
N ALA A 164 -3.99 -7.97 3.07
CA ALA A 164 -2.82 -8.00 3.93
C ALA A 164 -2.19 -9.40 3.99
N GLN A 165 -3.01 -10.44 4.18
CA GLN A 165 -2.52 -11.83 4.19
C GLN A 165 -1.86 -12.20 2.85
N TRP A 166 -2.51 -11.86 1.74
CA TRP A 166 -1.93 -12.13 0.42
C TRP A 166 -0.72 -11.25 0.12
N GLY A 167 -0.72 -10.00 0.56
CA GLY A 167 0.40 -9.06 0.41
C GLY A 167 1.65 -9.49 1.15
N ILE A 168 1.51 -10.01 2.38
CA ILE A 168 2.62 -10.60 3.15
C ILE A 168 3.31 -11.71 2.34
N LEU A 169 2.54 -12.60 1.70
CA LEU A 169 3.12 -13.67 0.91
C LEU A 169 3.69 -13.15 -0.41
N TRP A 170 2.87 -12.41 -1.16
CA TRP A 170 3.16 -12.03 -2.54
C TRP A 170 4.35 -11.08 -2.65
N MET A 171 4.49 -10.10 -1.75
CA MET A 171 5.62 -9.18 -1.78
C MET A 171 6.94 -9.91 -1.47
N GLN A 172 6.92 -10.91 -0.59
CA GLN A 172 8.09 -11.73 -0.30
C GLN A 172 8.48 -12.64 -1.47
N PHE A 173 7.49 -13.14 -2.22
CA PHE A 173 7.77 -13.84 -3.48
C PHE A 173 8.34 -12.92 -4.55
N ILE A 174 7.89 -11.66 -4.64
CA ILE A 174 8.45 -10.67 -5.57
C ILE A 174 9.92 -10.39 -5.25
N ASP A 175 10.26 -10.24 -3.97
CA ASP A 175 11.64 -9.99 -3.54
C ASP A 175 12.56 -11.18 -3.83
N ARG A 176 12.06 -12.41 -3.65
CA ARG A 176 12.78 -13.64 -4.06
C ARG A 176 12.96 -13.73 -5.55
N PHE A 177 11.89 -13.51 -6.30
CA PHE A 177 11.94 -13.56 -7.76
C PHE A 177 12.96 -12.56 -8.31
N HIS A 178 13.04 -11.37 -7.73
CA HIS A 178 14.09 -10.42 -8.08
C HIS A 178 15.48 -10.94 -7.73
N CYS A 179 15.67 -11.56 -6.57
CA CYS A 179 16.95 -12.20 -6.22
C CYS A 179 17.36 -13.30 -7.20
N GLU A 180 16.45 -14.20 -7.57
CA GLU A 180 16.72 -15.26 -8.56
C GLU A 180 17.06 -14.66 -9.93
N TYR A 181 16.37 -13.58 -10.32
CA TYR A 181 16.68 -12.84 -11.53
C TYR A 181 18.13 -12.30 -11.52
N LEU A 182 18.54 -11.64 -10.44
CA LEU A 182 19.90 -11.08 -10.30
C LEU A 182 20.97 -12.19 -10.32
N LEU A 183 20.75 -13.29 -9.61
CA LEU A 183 21.65 -14.45 -9.62
C LEU A 183 21.79 -15.05 -11.02
N GLY A 184 20.70 -15.12 -11.77
CA GLY A 184 20.70 -15.54 -13.16
C GLY A 184 21.55 -14.64 -14.06
N GLN A 185 21.56 -13.32 -13.83
CA GLN A 185 22.40 -12.38 -14.57
C GLN A 185 23.90 -12.59 -14.28
N ILE A 186 24.27 -12.76 -13.01
CA ILE A 186 25.66 -12.98 -12.59
C ILE A 186 26.22 -14.27 -13.23
N ASN A 187 25.45 -15.36 -13.23
CA ASN A 187 25.91 -16.66 -13.72
C ASN A 187 26.08 -16.74 -15.26
N TYR A 188 25.47 -15.84 -16.03
CA TYR A 188 25.45 -15.90 -17.50
C TYR A 188 26.40 -14.88 -18.19
N GLY A 189 26.90 -13.86 -17.47
CA GLY A 189 27.50 -12.68 -18.10
C GLY A 189 29.00 -12.44 -17.86
N THR A 190 29.56 -12.80 -16.70
CA THR A 190 30.83 -12.19 -16.22
C THR A 190 31.91 -13.18 -15.77
N GLY A 191 31.71 -14.48 -15.94
CA GLY A 191 32.52 -15.50 -15.25
C GLY A 191 32.13 -15.59 -13.77
N ASP A 192 32.78 -16.44 -12.97
CA ASP A 192 32.55 -16.48 -11.53
C ASP A 192 32.88 -15.11 -10.93
N VAL A 193 31.88 -14.25 -10.76
CA VAL A 193 32.01 -13.05 -9.93
C VAL A 193 32.28 -13.56 -8.52
N LEU A 194 33.52 -13.44 -8.09
CA LEU A 194 33.92 -13.61 -6.71
C LEU A 194 33.18 -12.50 -5.95
N CYS A 195 32.10 -12.86 -5.27
CA CYS A 195 31.46 -12.00 -4.29
C CYS A 195 32.45 -11.89 -3.12
N GLU A 196 33.41 -10.98 -3.22
CA GLU A 196 34.34 -10.68 -2.13
C GLU A 196 33.53 -10.27 -0.90
N GLU A 197 33.81 -10.90 0.24
CA GLU A 197 32.97 -10.83 1.45
C GLU A 197 32.82 -9.42 2.04
N ASN A 198 33.67 -8.46 1.64
CA ASN A 198 33.74 -7.13 2.26
C ASN A 198 33.77 -6.02 1.21
N LEU A 199 32.60 -5.67 0.67
CA LEU A 199 32.44 -4.41 -0.05
C LEU A 199 31.97 -3.33 0.94
N PRO A 200 32.87 -2.46 1.43
CA PRO A 200 32.53 -1.45 2.41
C PRO A 200 31.54 -0.43 1.84
N ALA A 201 30.71 0.18 2.70
CA ALA A 201 29.65 1.13 2.28
C ALA A 201 30.18 2.32 1.46
N ASP A 202 31.43 2.73 1.70
CA ASP A 202 32.11 3.76 0.93
C ASP A 202 32.51 3.34 -0.50
N SER A 203 32.27 2.07 -0.89
CA SER A 203 32.54 1.54 -2.22
C SER A 203 31.30 1.47 -3.13
N ILE A 204 30.13 1.98 -2.71
CA ILE A 204 28.85 1.95 -3.46
C ILE A 204 28.92 2.75 -4.79
N SER A 205 30.05 3.39 -5.08
CA SER A 205 30.31 4.17 -6.27
C SER A 205 30.51 3.35 -7.59
N GLY A 206 29.67 2.34 -7.89
CA GLY A 206 29.66 1.59 -9.16
C GLY A 206 28.41 1.80 -10.05
N THR A 207 28.56 1.56 -11.35
CA THR A 207 27.48 1.63 -12.36
C THR A 207 26.24 0.80 -12.00
N PHE A 208 25.06 1.10 -12.58
CA PHE A 208 23.82 0.33 -12.30
C PHE A 208 24.01 -1.19 -12.37
N THR A 209 24.74 -1.67 -13.38
CA THR A 209 25.07 -3.09 -13.53
C THR A 209 25.90 -3.60 -12.35
N GLN A 210 26.87 -2.82 -11.85
CA GLN A 210 27.66 -3.17 -10.67
C GLN A 210 26.83 -3.15 -9.38
N ILE A 211 25.84 -2.25 -9.28
CA ILE A 211 24.89 -2.23 -8.16
C ILE A 211 23.98 -3.47 -8.20
N GLN A 212 23.48 -3.85 -9.37
CA GLN A 212 22.73 -5.10 -9.56
C GLN A 212 23.60 -6.34 -9.29
N GLU A 213 24.86 -6.35 -9.71
CA GLU A 213 25.83 -7.41 -9.38
C GLU A 213 26.04 -7.50 -7.87
N ARG A 214 26.15 -6.38 -7.15
CA ARG A 214 26.22 -6.36 -5.67
C ARG A 214 24.95 -6.88 -5.02
N GLN A 215 23.78 -6.45 -5.51
CA GLN A 215 22.50 -6.98 -5.05
C GLN A 215 22.41 -8.49 -5.26
N GLY A 216 22.83 -8.98 -6.43
CA GLY A 216 22.90 -10.40 -6.73
C GLY A 216 23.94 -11.13 -5.89
N CYS A 217 25.10 -10.54 -5.59
CA CYS A 217 26.08 -11.08 -4.65
C CYS A 217 25.51 -11.18 -3.24
N THR A 218 24.68 -10.23 -2.82
CA THR A 218 23.97 -10.36 -1.54
C THR A 218 22.90 -11.44 -1.60
N CYS A 219 22.15 -11.56 -2.69
CA CYS A 219 21.26 -12.71 -2.88
C CYS A 219 22.03 -14.04 -2.85
N LYS A 220 23.28 -14.06 -3.36
CA LYS A 220 24.15 -15.24 -3.36
C LYS A 220 24.63 -15.56 -1.95
N LEU A 221 25.15 -14.57 -1.23
CA LEU A 221 25.51 -14.66 0.18
C LEU A 221 24.32 -15.17 0.99
N TRP A 222 23.12 -14.67 0.73
CA TRP A 222 21.90 -15.17 1.35
C TRP A 222 21.60 -16.63 1.03
N THR A 223 21.81 -17.04 -0.22
CA THR A 223 21.63 -18.43 -0.66
C THR A 223 22.70 -19.35 -0.05
N GLU A 224 23.92 -18.86 0.16
CA GLU A 224 25.02 -19.61 0.78
C GLU A 224 24.85 -19.74 2.30
N ILE A 225 24.46 -18.64 2.96
CA ILE A 225 23.98 -18.65 4.34
C ILE A 225 22.83 -19.65 4.46
N ALA A 226 21.84 -19.62 3.55
CA ALA A 226 20.73 -20.57 3.46
C ALA A 226 21.20 -22.03 3.36
N ALA A 227 22.18 -22.31 2.49
CA ALA A 227 22.67 -23.66 2.23
C ALA A 227 23.57 -24.20 3.36
N ASN A 228 24.29 -23.33 4.09
CA ASN A 228 25.27 -23.71 5.09
C ASN A 228 24.83 -23.33 6.51
N LYS A 229 24.02 -24.21 7.14
CA LYS A 229 23.53 -24.07 8.53
C LYS A 229 24.65 -23.91 9.59
N SER A 230 25.93 -24.13 9.26
CA SER A 230 27.06 -23.92 10.18
C SER A 230 27.55 -22.47 10.22
N MET A 231 27.43 -21.71 9.11
CA MET A 231 27.79 -20.28 9.08
C MET A 231 26.86 -19.44 9.96
N SER A 232 25.62 -19.87 10.19
CA SER A 232 24.72 -19.21 11.14
C SER A 232 25.10 -19.47 12.60
N SER A 233 25.92 -20.48 12.90
CA SER A 233 26.48 -20.69 14.25
C SER A 233 27.77 -19.89 14.50
N GLU A 234 28.52 -19.53 13.46
CA GLU A 234 29.77 -18.77 13.56
C GLU A 234 29.59 -17.26 13.31
N LEU A 235 28.61 -16.84 12.49
CA LEU A 235 28.20 -15.43 12.27
C LEU A 235 26.70 -15.17 12.58
N PRO A 236 26.16 -15.65 13.73
CA PRO A 236 24.73 -15.62 14.04
C PRO A 236 24.11 -14.23 13.98
N HIS A 237 24.84 -13.19 14.40
CA HIS A 237 24.30 -11.83 14.41
C HIS A 237 24.06 -11.29 12.99
N GLN A 238 25.03 -11.35 12.08
CA GLN A 238 24.91 -10.71 10.77
C GLN A 238 23.80 -11.32 9.90
N ALA A 239 23.69 -12.66 9.87
CA ALA A 239 22.64 -13.36 9.11
C ALA A 239 21.24 -13.15 9.72
N HIS A 240 21.12 -13.15 11.05
CA HIS A 240 19.84 -12.96 11.75
C HIS A 240 19.34 -11.52 11.61
N HIS A 241 20.24 -10.55 11.73
CA HIS A 241 19.95 -9.12 11.59
C HIS A 241 19.43 -8.72 10.23
N ALA A 242 20.03 -9.31 9.21
CA ALA A 242 19.72 -9.02 7.83
C ALA A 242 18.40 -9.73 7.41
N LEU A 243 18.05 -10.91 7.98
CA LEU A 243 16.72 -11.53 7.81
C LEU A 243 15.62 -10.69 8.47
N LEU A 244 15.90 -10.19 9.68
CA LEU A 244 14.99 -9.34 10.46
C LEU A 244 14.74 -7.98 9.83
N THR A 245 15.76 -7.35 9.24
CA THR A 245 15.59 -6.07 8.57
C THR A 245 14.87 -6.22 7.24
N ILE A 246 15.16 -7.22 6.42
CA ILE A 246 14.63 -7.26 5.05
C ILE A 246 13.29 -8.01 4.97
N GLY A 247 12.91 -8.76 6.01
CA GLY A 247 11.66 -9.55 6.04
C GLY A 247 11.65 -10.77 5.11
N LYS A 248 12.82 -11.18 4.60
CA LYS A 248 12.97 -12.20 3.54
C LYS A 248 12.72 -13.64 4.02
N MET A 249 12.55 -14.54 3.03
CA MET A 249 12.54 -16.00 3.23
C MET A 249 13.86 -16.49 3.86
N ASP A 250 13.73 -17.45 4.76
CA ASP A 250 14.79 -18.15 5.46
C ASP A 250 15.46 -19.24 4.62
N PHE A 251 16.39 -19.93 5.29
CA PHE A 251 17.22 -21.03 4.82
C PHE A 251 16.47 -22.18 4.12
N GLU A 252 15.15 -22.33 4.31
CA GLU A 252 14.34 -23.43 3.78
C GLU A 252 13.18 -22.92 2.91
N ASP A 253 13.37 -21.81 2.19
CA ASP A 253 12.31 -21.18 1.38
C ASP A 253 11.08 -20.77 2.23
N THR A 254 11.26 -20.51 3.54
CA THR A 254 10.17 -20.16 4.44
C THR A 254 10.19 -18.68 4.82
N ILE A 255 9.11 -17.95 4.61
CA ILE A 255 8.96 -16.54 5.00
C ILE A 255 9.03 -16.43 6.53
N ILE A 256 9.92 -15.59 7.05
CA ILE A 256 9.97 -15.27 8.48
C ILE A 256 9.02 -14.10 8.75
N MET A 257 8.06 -14.34 9.65
CA MET A 257 7.09 -13.33 10.02
C MET A 257 7.73 -12.25 10.90
N THR A 258 7.90 -11.05 10.33
CA THR A 258 8.51 -9.86 10.97
C THR A 258 7.61 -8.63 10.80
N TYR A 259 7.86 -7.57 11.58
CA TYR A 259 7.16 -6.28 11.38
C TYR A 259 7.34 -5.73 9.96
N PRO A 260 8.55 -5.73 9.36
CA PRO A 260 8.74 -5.50 7.93
C PRO A 260 7.74 -6.23 7.03
N ALA A 261 7.69 -7.57 7.10
CA ALA A 261 6.79 -8.35 6.24
C ALA A 261 5.32 -7.97 6.45
N MET A 262 4.91 -7.70 7.70
CA MET A 262 3.57 -7.20 8.01
C MET A 262 3.30 -5.83 7.37
N MET A 263 4.25 -4.91 7.44
CA MET A 263 4.12 -3.54 6.93
C MET A 263 4.04 -3.52 5.40
N GLU A 264 4.79 -4.38 4.73
CA GLU A 264 4.65 -4.59 3.29
C GLU A 264 3.26 -5.12 2.91
N GLY A 265 2.76 -6.08 3.68
CA GLY A 265 1.39 -6.55 3.56
C GLY A 265 0.37 -5.43 3.73
N LEU A 266 0.54 -4.58 4.76
CA LEU A 266 -0.34 -3.43 5.01
C LEU A 266 -0.29 -2.41 3.87
N LEU A 267 0.88 -2.05 3.34
CA LEU A 267 0.97 -1.14 2.20
C LEU A 267 0.35 -1.72 0.93
N ALA A 268 0.51 -3.02 0.67
CA ALA A 268 -0.14 -3.68 -0.45
C ALA A 268 -1.68 -3.65 -0.37
N THR A 269 -2.26 -3.41 0.82
CA THR A 269 -3.71 -3.21 0.97
C THR A 269 -4.20 -1.84 0.51
N VAL A 270 -3.33 -0.83 0.50
CA VAL A 270 -3.75 0.55 0.21
C VAL A 270 -4.26 0.69 -1.23
N PRO A 271 -3.60 0.15 -2.26
CA PRO A 271 -4.17 0.06 -3.61
C PRO A 271 -5.53 -0.64 -3.67
N VAL A 272 -5.74 -1.67 -2.84
CA VAL A 272 -7.01 -2.39 -2.75
C VAL A 272 -8.09 -1.50 -2.16
N GLN A 273 -7.80 -0.72 -1.11
CA GLN A 273 -8.77 0.23 -0.55
C GLN A 273 -9.12 1.34 -1.53
N ILE A 274 -8.14 1.88 -2.27
CA ILE A 274 -8.41 2.85 -3.35
C ILE A 274 -9.32 2.24 -4.42
N THR A 275 -9.02 1.02 -4.85
CA THR A 275 -9.83 0.24 -5.81
C THR A 275 -11.24 -0.01 -5.25
N TYR A 276 -11.34 -0.37 -3.98
CA TYR A 276 -12.61 -0.59 -3.28
C TYR A 276 -13.47 0.66 -3.29
N GLY A 277 -12.88 1.82 -3.02
CA GLY A 277 -13.59 3.09 -3.09
C GLY A 277 -14.23 3.33 -4.46
N MET A 278 -13.57 2.93 -5.55
CA MET A 278 -14.17 3.02 -6.89
C MET A 278 -15.27 1.98 -7.12
N LEU A 279 -15.23 0.83 -6.48
CA LEU A 279 -16.23 -0.25 -6.60
C LEU A 279 -17.38 -0.15 -5.58
N LEU A 280 -17.25 0.74 -4.59
CA LEU A 280 -18.12 0.88 -3.44
C LEU A 280 -19.59 0.99 -3.87
N GLY A 281 -20.43 0.15 -3.26
CA GLY A 281 -21.88 0.10 -3.49
C GLY A 281 -22.32 -0.62 -4.78
N LYS A 282 -21.41 -0.98 -5.69
CA LYS A 282 -21.76 -1.47 -7.04
C LYS A 282 -21.56 -2.95 -7.27
N VAL A 283 -20.73 -3.60 -6.46
CA VAL A 283 -20.34 -5.00 -6.61
C VAL A 283 -20.52 -5.77 -5.31
N GLY A 284 -20.67 -7.10 -5.41
CA GLY A 284 -20.84 -7.96 -4.24
C GLY A 284 -19.52 -8.42 -3.62
N PRO A 285 -19.55 -8.98 -2.39
CA PRO A 285 -18.33 -9.36 -1.66
C PRO A 285 -17.42 -10.35 -2.39
N THR A 286 -17.94 -11.38 -3.06
CA THR A 286 -17.11 -12.30 -3.88
C THR A 286 -16.36 -11.57 -4.99
N GLN A 287 -16.99 -10.57 -5.64
CA GLN A 287 -16.31 -9.77 -6.68
C GLN A 287 -15.17 -8.95 -6.06
N LEU A 288 -15.42 -8.35 -4.88
CA LEU A 288 -14.42 -7.60 -4.12
C LEU A 288 -13.23 -8.49 -3.72
N MET A 289 -13.45 -9.74 -3.30
CA MET A 289 -12.37 -10.66 -2.95
C MET A 289 -11.48 -11.00 -4.15
N LEU A 290 -12.08 -11.25 -5.32
CA LEU A 290 -11.31 -11.44 -6.55
C LEU A 290 -10.50 -10.18 -6.89
N CYS A 291 -11.15 -9.00 -6.84
CA CYS A 291 -10.48 -7.73 -7.12
C CYS A 291 -9.31 -7.49 -6.16
N ALA A 292 -9.46 -7.79 -4.86
CA ALA A 292 -8.41 -7.62 -3.87
C ALA A 292 -7.17 -8.47 -4.16
N ILE A 293 -7.34 -9.79 -4.39
CA ILE A 293 -6.23 -10.70 -4.69
C ILE A 293 -5.52 -10.26 -5.99
N MET A 294 -6.28 -9.98 -7.05
CA MET A 294 -5.70 -9.58 -8.33
C MET A 294 -5.00 -8.21 -8.24
N CYS A 295 -5.56 -7.28 -7.47
CA CYS A 295 -4.96 -5.96 -7.26
C CYS A 295 -3.59 -6.07 -6.57
N VAL A 296 -3.48 -6.83 -5.48
CA VAL A 296 -2.19 -7.07 -4.79
C VAL A 296 -1.20 -7.80 -5.71
N THR A 297 -1.65 -8.80 -6.46
CA THR A 297 -0.78 -9.51 -7.42
C THR A 297 -0.21 -8.56 -8.47
N SER A 298 -1.07 -7.75 -9.09
CA SER A 298 -0.66 -6.75 -10.09
C SER A 298 0.15 -5.61 -9.47
N TYR A 299 -0.11 -5.24 -8.22
CA TYR A 299 0.68 -4.26 -7.47
C TYR A 299 2.12 -4.76 -7.30
N GLY A 300 2.32 -6.00 -6.84
CA GLY A 300 3.66 -6.56 -6.67
C GLY A 300 4.42 -6.66 -8.00
N LEU A 301 3.75 -7.00 -9.10
CA LEU A 301 4.35 -6.99 -10.43
C LEU A 301 4.73 -5.57 -10.87
N ASN A 302 3.84 -4.59 -10.68
CA ASN A 302 4.13 -3.19 -10.98
C ASN A 302 5.32 -2.68 -10.17
N TYR A 303 5.34 -3.01 -8.87
CA TYR A 303 6.43 -2.66 -7.96
C TYR A 303 7.75 -3.25 -8.44
N TRP A 304 7.78 -4.54 -8.81
CA TRP A 304 8.98 -5.18 -9.36
C TRP A 304 9.49 -4.46 -10.62
N ILE A 305 8.60 -4.12 -11.56
CA ILE A 305 8.97 -3.44 -12.81
C ILE A 305 9.49 -2.01 -12.53
N VAL A 306 8.74 -1.23 -11.76
CA VAL A 306 9.00 0.21 -11.57
C VAL A 306 10.16 0.44 -10.61
N ILE A 307 10.19 -0.28 -9.51
CA ILE A 307 11.23 -0.11 -8.52
C ILE A 307 12.45 -0.93 -8.91
N TYR A 308 12.33 -2.25 -9.02
CA TYR A 308 13.53 -3.10 -9.07
C TYR A 308 14.17 -3.17 -10.46
N MET A 309 13.36 -3.10 -11.51
CA MET A 309 13.87 -3.20 -12.88
C MET A 309 14.21 -1.84 -13.50
N LEU A 310 13.33 -0.85 -13.30
CA LEU A 310 13.54 0.51 -13.81
C LEU A 310 14.35 1.39 -12.84
N GLY A 311 14.39 1.05 -11.55
CA GLY A 311 15.07 1.82 -10.49
C GLY A 311 14.52 3.21 -10.25
N ALA A 312 13.24 3.43 -10.57
CA ALA A 312 12.54 4.60 -10.09
C ALA A 312 12.32 4.47 -8.58
N TRP A 313 12.41 5.59 -7.86
CA TRP A 313 12.24 5.62 -6.41
C TRP A 313 10.88 6.19 -6.02
N ASP A 314 10.03 5.34 -5.46
CA ASP A 314 8.68 5.71 -5.02
C ASP A 314 8.23 4.96 -3.75
N HIS A 315 9.18 4.35 -3.03
CA HIS A 315 8.88 3.63 -1.77
C HIS A 315 8.31 4.51 -0.67
N VAL A 316 8.65 5.80 -0.69
CA VAL A 316 8.25 6.77 0.30
C VAL A 316 6.86 7.28 -0.02
N GLY A 317 5.82 6.66 0.53
CA GLY A 317 4.42 7.03 0.31
C GLY A 317 3.79 6.60 -1.03
N GLY A 318 4.55 6.19 -2.05
CA GLY A 318 4.02 5.53 -3.24
C GLY A 318 3.07 6.37 -4.09
N SER A 319 3.54 7.49 -4.65
CA SER A 319 2.73 8.32 -5.56
C SER A 319 2.21 7.51 -6.75
N CYS A 320 3.10 6.81 -7.44
CA CYS A 320 2.77 5.98 -8.58
C CYS A 320 2.40 4.57 -8.12
N VAL A 321 3.29 3.90 -7.39
CA VAL A 321 3.15 2.46 -7.09
C VAL A 321 1.97 2.15 -6.17
N ILE A 322 1.50 3.11 -5.37
CA ILE A 322 0.29 2.96 -4.53
C ILE A 322 -0.88 3.76 -5.10
N HIS A 323 -0.77 5.08 -5.20
CA HIS A 323 -1.91 5.95 -5.43
C HIS A 323 -2.40 5.94 -6.89
N ILE A 324 -1.51 6.18 -7.87
CA ILE A 324 -1.87 6.06 -9.30
C ILE A 324 -2.24 4.62 -9.63
N PHE A 325 -1.45 3.65 -9.16
CA PHE A 325 -1.73 2.24 -9.40
C PHE A 325 -3.14 1.86 -8.91
N GLY A 326 -3.47 2.14 -7.64
CA GLY A 326 -4.78 1.82 -7.08
C GLY A 326 -5.93 2.51 -7.79
N ALA A 327 -5.77 3.79 -8.16
CA ALA A 327 -6.81 4.54 -8.86
C ALA A 327 -7.04 4.02 -10.29
N PHE A 328 -5.99 3.70 -11.05
CA PHE A 328 -6.13 3.21 -12.42
C PHE A 328 -6.53 1.73 -12.48
N PHE A 329 -6.10 0.91 -11.53
CA PHE A 329 -6.60 -0.45 -11.37
C PHE A 329 -8.10 -0.44 -11.02
N GLY A 330 -8.51 0.41 -10.08
CA GLY A 330 -9.90 0.66 -9.74
C GLY A 330 -10.72 1.19 -10.92
N MET A 331 -10.14 2.04 -11.76
CA MET A 331 -10.76 2.53 -12.99
C MET A 331 -11.05 1.38 -13.98
N GLY A 332 -10.06 0.52 -14.22
CA GLY A 332 -10.26 -0.66 -15.06
C GLY A 332 -11.32 -1.61 -14.48
N CYS A 333 -11.30 -1.84 -13.17
CA CYS A 333 -12.28 -2.68 -12.49
C CYS A 333 -13.69 -2.10 -12.60
N THR A 334 -13.90 -0.81 -12.30
CA THR A 334 -15.24 -0.20 -12.28
C THR A 334 -15.85 -0.15 -13.68
N LEU A 335 -15.05 0.07 -14.72
CA LEU A 335 -15.52 0.08 -16.11
C LEU A 335 -16.15 -1.25 -16.55
N MET A 336 -15.63 -2.36 -16.04
CA MET A 336 -16.02 -3.70 -16.48
C MET A 336 -16.95 -4.40 -15.48
N ALA A 337 -16.63 -4.33 -14.18
CA ALA A 337 -17.36 -5.03 -13.13
C ALA A 337 -18.71 -4.36 -12.80
N SER A 338 -18.78 -3.02 -12.78
CA SER A 338 -19.98 -2.28 -12.40
C SER A 338 -21.07 -2.36 -13.47
N GLN A 339 -22.33 -2.52 -13.05
CA GLN A 339 -23.45 -2.52 -14.00
C GLN A 339 -23.69 -1.10 -14.54
N LYS A 340 -23.98 -0.99 -15.85
CA LYS A 340 -24.37 0.30 -16.45
C LYS A 340 -25.66 0.79 -15.78
N GLY A 341 -25.75 2.07 -15.46
CA GLY A 341 -26.88 2.63 -14.71
C GLY A 341 -26.70 2.63 -13.19
N SER A 342 -25.62 2.04 -12.64
CA SER A 342 -25.42 2.00 -11.19
C SER A 342 -25.15 3.38 -10.60
N ALA A 343 -24.40 4.25 -11.29
CA ALA A 343 -24.05 5.56 -10.73
C ALA A 343 -25.27 6.49 -10.59
N GLU A 344 -26.29 6.26 -11.42
CA GLU A 344 -27.56 6.99 -11.43
C GLU A 344 -28.55 6.49 -10.35
N ASN A 345 -28.19 5.44 -9.60
CA ASN A 345 -29.03 4.96 -8.50
C ASN A 345 -29.18 6.07 -7.43
N PRO A 346 -30.41 6.43 -7.02
CA PRO A 346 -30.65 7.46 -6.00
C PRO A 346 -30.00 7.20 -4.64
N ASP A 347 -29.66 5.94 -4.34
CA ASP A 347 -28.98 5.53 -3.11
C ASP A 347 -27.46 5.76 -3.15
N ASN A 348 -26.90 6.11 -4.31
CA ASN A 348 -25.55 6.66 -4.44
C ASN A 348 -25.51 8.12 -3.95
N ALA A 349 -25.85 8.34 -2.68
CA ALA A 349 -26.01 9.65 -2.09
C ALA A 349 -25.53 9.67 -0.62
N PRO A 350 -24.99 10.81 -0.15
CA PRO A 350 -24.55 10.95 1.22
C PRO A 350 -25.71 11.17 2.20
N ARG A 351 -25.40 11.13 3.50
CA ARG A 351 -26.30 11.57 4.60
C ARG A 351 -25.48 12.24 5.69
N TYR A 352 -26.02 13.26 6.36
CA TYR A 352 -25.31 14.04 7.39
C TYR A 352 -24.54 13.21 8.43
N ASN A 353 -25.18 12.28 9.15
CA ASN A 353 -24.49 11.45 10.15
C ASN A 353 -23.41 10.55 9.53
N ALA A 354 -23.61 10.13 8.29
CA ALA A 354 -22.67 9.33 7.53
C ALA A 354 -21.46 10.18 7.08
N ASP A 355 -21.69 11.44 6.70
CA ASP A 355 -20.63 12.41 6.41
C ASP A 355 -19.81 12.77 7.64
N VAL A 356 -20.44 12.88 8.82
CA VAL A 356 -19.72 13.09 10.09
C VAL A 356 -18.78 11.91 10.36
N LEU A 357 -19.27 10.67 10.21
CA LEU A 357 -18.45 9.47 10.37
C LEU A 357 -17.30 9.41 9.34
N CYS A 358 -17.60 9.81 8.10
CA CYS A 358 -16.61 9.96 7.04
C CYS A 358 -15.49 10.95 7.43
N ILE A 359 -15.85 12.12 7.95
CA ILE A 359 -14.88 13.13 8.40
C ILE A 359 -14.01 12.60 9.56
N VAL A 360 -14.57 11.80 10.47
CA VAL A 360 -13.75 11.13 11.51
C VAL A 360 -12.70 10.22 10.88
N GLY A 361 -13.06 9.43 9.86
CA GLY A 361 -12.11 8.62 9.09
C GLY A 361 -11.03 9.45 8.40
N VAL A 362 -11.41 10.60 7.86
CA VAL A 362 -10.48 11.54 7.21
C VAL A 362 -9.49 12.12 8.21
N ILE A 363 -9.93 12.47 9.42
CA ILE A 363 -9.05 12.95 10.50
C ILE A 363 -8.07 11.86 10.93
N LEU A 364 -8.53 10.60 11.07
CA LEU A 364 -7.64 9.48 11.37
C LEU A 364 -6.56 9.33 10.29
N ASN A 365 -6.97 9.32 9.02
CA ASN A 365 -6.04 9.23 7.91
C ASN A 365 -5.07 10.42 7.84
N TRP A 366 -5.55 11.62 8.15
CA TRP A 366 -4.73 12.82 8.22
C TRP A 366 -3.65 12.71 9.30
N MET A 367 -3.98 12.17 10.48
CA MET A 367 -3.03 12.01 11.59
C MET A 367 -1.98 10.94 11.31
N THR A 368 -2.35 9.84 10.66
CA THR A 368 -1.46 8.70 10.40
C THR A 368 -0.74 8.76 9.05
N PHE A 369 -1.07 9.72 8.17
CA PHE A 369 -0.43 9.88 6.86
C PHE A 369 1.10 10.08 6.94
N PRO A 370 1.64 10.90 7.86
CA PRO A 370 3.09 11.09 7.97
C PRO A 370 3.83 9.78 8.19
N SER A 371 3.28 8.88 8.99
CA SER A 371 3.84 7.55 9.23
C SER A 371 3.77 6.66 7.99
N PHE A 372 2.67 6.75 7.24
CA PHE A 372 2.51 6.07 5.95
C PHE A 372 3.59 6.50 4.94
N ASN A 373 3.87 7.80 4.83
CA ASN A 373 4.95 8.29 3.96
C ASN A 373 6.34 7.93 4.51
N ALA A 374 6.55 8.04 5.83
CA ALA A 374 7.88 7.96 6.42
C ALA A 374 8.41 6.54 6.66
N TYR A 375 7.56 5.51 6.78
CA TYR A 375 8.02 4.17 7.19
C TYR A 375 9.15 3.61 6.30
N PHE A 376 9.04 3.75 4.99
CA PHE A 376 10.08 3.33 4.03
C PHE A 376 11.02 4.47 3.58
N ALA A 377 10.96 5.62 4.24
CA ALA A 377 11.95 6.67 4.03
C ALA A 377 13.31 6.28 4.61
N PRO A 378 14.42 6.77 4.03
CA PRO A 378 15.73 6.67 4.67
C PRO A 378 15.72 7.34 6.05
N ALA A 379 16.52 6.89 7.03
CA ALA A 379 16.36 7.18 8.47
C ALA A 379 16.77 8.61 8.70
N ALA A 380 17.89 8.97 8.07
CA ALA A 380 18.37 10.33 8.01
C ALA A 380 17.34 11.29 7.39
N ALA A 381 16.41 10.79 6.57
CA ALA A 381 15.32 11.57 5.99
C ALA A 381 13.94 11.33 6.63
N GLN A 382 13.78 10.40 7.57
CA GLN A 382 12.46 10.03 8.11
C GLN A 382 11.80 11.23 8.80
N GLU A 383 12.55 11.96 9.62
CA GLU A 383 12.05 13.18 10.26
C GLU A 383 11.62 14.22 9.21
N ALA A 384 12.45 14.44 8.18
CA ALA A 384 12.12 15.38 7.11
C ALA A 384 10.85 14.96 6.37
N VAL A 385 10.67 13.68 6.07
CA VAL A 385 9.47 13.14 5.42
C VAL A 385 8.23 13.32 6.30
N VAL A 386 8.32 13.08 7.62
CA VAL A 386 7.23 13.32 8.57
C VAL A 386 6.85 14.81 8.57
N VAL A 387 7.83 15.70 8.74
CA VAL A 387 7.61 17.16 8.78
C VAL A 387 7.02 17.67 7.47
N ASN A 388 7.59 17.28 6.33
CA ASN A 388 7.12 17.68 5.01
C ASN A 388 5.70 17.16 4.75
N THR A 389 5.38 15.94 5.22
CA THR A 389 4.02 15.40 5.09
C THR A 389 3.02 16.22 5.90
N TYR A 390 3.34 16.59 7.15
CA TYR A 390 2.47 17.47 7.94
C TYR A 390 2.31 18.85 7.30
N LEU A 391 3.39 19.48 6.84
CA LEU A 391 3.31 20.80 6.20
C LEU A 391 2.45 20.79 4.93
N ALA A 392 2.56 19.73 4.12
CA ALA A 392 1.70 19.55 2.96
C ALA A 392 0.23 19.34 3.36
N LEU A 393 -0.04 18.54 4.39
CA LEU A 393 -1.37 18.30 4.94
C LEU A 393 -2.01 19.57 5.53
N PHE A 394 -1.23 20.42 6.20
CA PHE A 394 -1.70 21.71 6.71
C PHE A 394 -2.18 22.58 5.55
N SER A 395 -1.36 22.68 4.51
CA SER A 395 -1.69 23.44 3.31
C SER A 395 -2.86 22.86 2.52
N SER A 396 -2.99 21.54 2.40
CA SER A 396 -4.14 20.93 1.71
C SER A 396 -5.44 21.09 2.48
N CYS A 397 -5.38 21.11 3.82
CA CYS A 397 -6.53 21.46 4.65
C CYS A 397 -7.00 22.90 4.39
N ILE A 398 -6.07 23.87 4.33
CA ILE A 398 -6.39 25.25 3.97
C ILE A 398 -6.96 25.33 2.54
N ALA A 399 -6.32 24.66 1.57
CA ALA A 399 -6.80 24.58 0.20
C ALA A 399 -8.23 24.01 0.15
N SER A 400 -8.53 22.98 0.94
CA SER A 400 -9.87 22.40 1.03
C SER A 400 -10.92 23.45 1.37
N MET A 401 -10.66 24.30 2.35
CA MET A 401 -11.63 25.33 2.76
C MET A 401 -11.76 26.43 1.70
N VAL A 402 -10.64 26.86 1.12
CA VAL A 402 -10.61 27.88 0.07
C VAL A 402 -11.36 27.42 -1.17
N PHE A 403 -10.96 26.28 -1.75
CA PHE A 403 -11.53 25.82 -3.01
C PHE A 403 -12.97 25.32 -2.85
N SER A 404 -13.33 24.68 -1.74
CA SER A 404 -14.72 24.29 -1.50
C SER A 404 -15.64 25.51 -1.41
N SER A 405 -15.22 26.54 -0.68
CA SER A 405 -15.94 27.81 -0.60
C SER A 405 -16.08 28.48 -1.97
N LEU A 406 -14.99 28.52 -2.77
CA LEU A 406 -14.99 29.10 -4.11
C LEU A 406 -15.96 28.38 -5.06
N TYR A 407 -15.96 27.04 -5.08
CA TYR A 407 -16.82 26.27 -5.97
C TYR A 407 -18.29 26.23 -5.52
N SER A 408 -18.57 26.40 -4.23
CA SER A 408 -19.95 26.47 -3.73
C SER A 408 -20.73 27.69 -4.22
N GLY A 409 -20.03 28.78 -4.59
CA GLY A 409 -20.63 30.07 -4.96
C GLY A 409 -21.37 30.81 -3.84
N GLN A 410 -21.49 30.23 -2.64
CA GLN A 410 -22.22 30.77 -1.48
C GLN A 410 -21.37 30.89 -0.21
N PHE A 411 -20.05 30.71 -0.32
CA PHE A 411 -19.14 30.60 0.82
C PHE A 411 -19.52 29.48 1.81
N LYS A 412 -20.15 28.41 1.30
CA LYS A 412 -20.47 27.20 2.07
C LYS A 412 -19.43 26.12 1.76
N LEU A 413 -19.19 25.25 2.73
CA LEU A 413 -18.28 24.11 2.56
C LEU A 413 -19.08 22.88 2.12
N ASP A 414 -18.62 22.21 1.07
CA ASP A 414 -19.07 20.89 0.66
C ASP A 414 -18.33 19.84 1.51
N PRO A 415 -19.04 19.01 2.31
CA PRO A 415 -18.42 17.92 3.05
C PRO A 415 -17.56 17.02 2.17
N ALA A 416 -17.96 16.80 0.92
CA ALA A 416 -17.26 15.94 -0.01
C ALA A 416 -15.89 16.51 -0.42
N ASP A 417 -15.75 17.84 -0.54
CA ASP A 417 -14.44 18.47 -0.72
C ASP A 417 -13.59 18.30 0.55
N VAL A 418 -14.16 18.58 1.73
CA VAL A 418 -13.44 18.44 3.01
C VAL A 418 -12.91 17.02 3.20
N GLN A 419 -13.70 16.01 2.85
CA GLN A 419 -13.33 14.60 3.02
C GLN A 419 -12.17 14.14 2.13
N ARG A 420 -11.87 14.85 1.05
CA ARG A 420 -10.83 14.46 0.07
C ARG A 420 -9.67 15.45 0.10
N THR A 421 -10.00 16.71 -0.13
CA THR A 421 -9.02 17.76 -0.34
C THR A 421 -8.18 18.01 0.92
N SER A 422 -8.75 17.84 2.11
CA SER A 422 -8.00 18.06 3.35
C SER A 422 -6.79 17.13 3.52
N ILE A 423 -6.83 15.91 2.98
CA ILE A 423 -5.74 14.92 3.04
C ILE A 423 -4.96 14.79 1.72
N ALA A 424 -5.36 15.49 0.67
CA ALA A 424 -4.71 15.43 -0.64
C ALA A 424 -3.24 15.85 -0.59
N GLY A 425 -2.83 16.66 0.38
CA GLY A 425 -1.44 17.07 0.58
C GLY A 425 -0.52 15.91 0.95
N GLY A 426 -1.01 14.93 1.72
CA GLY A 426 -0.25 13.72 2.05
C GLY A 426 0.07 12.88 0.82
N VAL A 427 -0.87 12.80 -0.12
CA VAL A 427 -0.65 12.17 -1.44
C VAL A 427 0.26 13.05 -2.30
N ALA A 428 0.05 14.36 -2.33
CA ALA A 428 0.79 15.29 -3.20
C ALA A 428 2.27 15.43 -2.85
N ILE A 429 2.65 15.11 -1.61
CA ILE A 429 4.05 15.12 -1.16
C ILE A 429 4.66 13.72 -1.11
N SER A 430 3.92 12.66 -1.44
CA SER A 430 4.44 11.29 -1.53
C SER A 430 5.51 11.17 -2.63
N SER A 431 6.16 10.01 -2.76
CA SER A 431 7.35 9.78 -3.58
C SER A 431 8.63 10.39 -3.01
N VAL A 432 9.68 10.39 -3.84
CA VAL A 432 10.98 10.92 -3.51
C VAL A 432 11.00 12.43 -3.23
N VAL A 433 9.97 13.18 -3.68
CA VAL A 433 9.85 14.61 -3.36
C VAL A 433 9.72 14.87 -1.87
N SER A 434 9.13 13.96 -1.09
CA SER A 434 9.05 14.10 0.38
C SER A 434 10.43 14.22 1.05
N ILE A 435 11.47 13.65 0.43
CA ILE A 435 12.86 13.69 0.91
C ILE A 435 13.49 15.04 0.55
N PHE A 436 13.34 15.47 -0.70
CA PHE A 436 14.07 16.62 -1.25
C PHE A 436 13.36 17.96 -1.08
N ALA A 437 12.07 17.96 -0.75
CA ALA A 437 11.33 19.19 -0.54
C ALA A 437 11.84 19.96 0.69
N LEU A 438 12.08 21.26 0.53
CA LEU A 438 12.21 22.16 1.66
C LEU A 438 10.83 22.38 2.31
N PRO A 439 10.76 22.80 3.59
CA PRO A 439 9.50 23.02 4.30
C PRO A 439 8.48 23.88 3.54
N TRP A 440 8.91 24.99 2.92
CA TRP A 440 8.02 25.86 2.14
C TRP A 440 7.55 25.21 0.84
N MET A 441 8.39 24.36 0.22
CA MET A 441 8.01 23.60 -0.98
C MET A 441 6.95 22.57 -0.63
N ALA A 442 7.07 21.88 0.51
CA ALA A 442 6.06 20.95 0.99
C ALA A 442 4.71 21.64 1.20
N MET A 443 4.70 22.85 1.79
CA MET A 443 3.49 23.67 1.89
C MET A 443 2.90 24.04 0.53
N LEU A 444 3.73 24.44 -0.44
CA LEU A 444 3.29 24.78 -1.79
C LEU A 444 2.69 23.57 -2.51
N ILE A 445 3.38 22.44 -2.49
CA ILE A 445 2.95 21.17 -3.06
C ILE A 445 1.63 20.73 -2.44
N GLY A 446 1.49 20.81 -1.12
CA GLY A 446 0.24 20.51 -0.43
C GLY A 446 -0.93 21.39 -0.85
N PHE A 447 -0.70 22.71 -1.00
CA PHE A 447 -1.74 23.64 -1.43
C PHE A 447 -2.15 23.38 -2.89
N VAL A 448 -1.18 23.16 -3.78
CA VAL A 448 -1.41 22.82 -5.20
C VAL A 448 -2.13 21.48 -5.33
N GLY A 449 -1.69 20.46 -4.60
CA GLY A 449 -2.33 19.15 -4.55
C GLY A 449 -3.77 19.20 -4.05
N GLY A 450 -4.02 19.99 -3.00
CA GLY A 450 -5.37 20.26 -2.51
C GLY A 450 -6.23 20.98 -3.56
N GLY A 451 -5.73 22.06 -4.15
CA GLY A 451 -6.43 22.78 -5.21
C GLY A 451 -6.75 21.90 -6.41
N ALA A 452 -5.79 21.08 -6.87
CA ALA A 452 -5.98 20.13 -7.97
C ALA A 452 -7.00 19.04 -7.61
N CYS A 453 -6.97 18.53 -6.38
CA CYS A 453 -7.96 17.59 -5.86
C CYS A 453 -9.39 18.16 -5.94
N SER A 454 -9.64 19.33 -5.33
CA SER A 454 -10.98 19.95 -5.34
C SER A 454 -11.42 20.33 -6.76
N THR A 455 -10.53 20.94 -7.56
CA THR A 455 -10.83 21.27 -8.97
C THR A 455 -11.26 20.03 -9.75
N SER A 456 -10.49 18.94 -9.64
CA SER A 456 -10.82 17.70 -10.34
C SER A 456 -12.14 17.07 -9.87
N HIS A 457 -12.48 17.23 -8.59
CA HIS A 457 -13.75 16.74 -8.05
C HIS A 457 -14.95 17.43 -8.73
N HIS A 458 -14.89 18.75 -8.92
CA HIS A 458 -15.98 19.52 -9.51
C HIS A 458 -16.09 19.37 -11.03
N TYR A 459 -14.96 19.22 -11.73
CA TYR A 459 -14.94 19.21 -13.20
C TYR A 459 -14.57 17.85 -13.81
N LEU A 460 -13.41 17.30 -13.44
CA LEU A 460 -12.90 16.07 -14.06
C LEU A 460 -13.80 14.88 -13.75
N ARG A 461 -14.28 14.72 -12.51
CA ARG A 461 -15.17 13.62 -12.14
C ARG A 461 -16.42 13.57 -13.01
N ARG A 462 -17.06 14.72 -13.25
CA ARG A 462 -18.25 14.82 -14.12
C ARG A 462 -17.93 14.42 -15.56
N PHE A 463 -16.74 14.76 -16.05
CA PHE A 463 -16.27 14.34 -17.37
C PHE A 463 -16.06 12.82 -17.43
N LEU A 464 -15.37 12.25 -16.46
CA LEU A 464 -15.11 10.81 -16.35
C LEU A 464 -16.41 10.00 -16.34
N GLU A 465 -17.39 10.42 -15.55
CA GLU A 465 -18.69 9.76 -15.44
C GLU A 465 -19.52 9.90 -16.73
N LYS A 466 -19.66 11.13 -17.28
CA LYS A 466 -20.55 11.38 -18.42
C LYS A 466 -19.97 10.98 -19.77
N LYS A 467 -18.64 11.02 -19.94
CA LYS A 467 -17.97 10.81 -21.24
C LYS A 467 -17.23 9.49 -21.32
N LEU A 468 -16.59 9.08 -20.22
CA LEU A 468 -15.80 7.84 -20.18
C LEU A 468 -16.51 6.69 -19.46
N LEU A 469 -17.70 6.92 -18.88
CA LEU A 469 -18.47 5.94 -18.09
C LEU A 469 -17.70 5.38 -16.89
N VAL A 470 -16.67 6.11 -16.43
CA VAL A 470 -15.92 5.77 -15.23
C VAL A 470 -16.73 6.24 -14.04
N THR A 471 -17.32 5.29 -13.32
CA THR A 471 -18.09 5.59 -12.11
C THR A 471 -17.16 5.53 -10.90
N ASP A 472 -16.90 6.68 -10.29
CA ASP A 472 -15.99 6.84 -9.16
C ASP A 472 -16.82 7.23 -7.92
N THR A 473 -17.17 6.24 -7.10
CA THR A 473 -18.07 6.44 -5.96
C THR A 473 -17.47 7.38 -4.93
N VAL A 474 -16.23 7.11 -4.51
CA VAL A 474 -15.56 7.89 -3.46
C VAL A 474 -14.78 9.09 -3.99
N GLY A 475 -14.58 9.25 -5.30
CA GLY A 475 -13.71 10.29 -5.86
C GLY A 475 -12.22 9.93 -5.77
N ALA A 476 -11.88 8.65 -5.95
CA ALA A 476 -10.53 8.12 -5.88
C ALA A 476 -9.58 8.76 -6.90
N VAL A 477 -10.05 9.11 -8.11
CA VAL A 477 -9.21 9.81 -9.10
C VAL A 477 -8.82 11.18 -8.59
N SER A 478 -9.78 11.91 -8.02
CA SER A 478 -9.56 13.25 -7.49
C SER A 478 -8.66 13.28 -6.26
N LEU A 479 -8.76 12.29 -5.38
CA LEU A 479 -7.96 12.22 -4.15
C LEU A 479 -6.59 11.57 -4.36
N HIS A 480 -6.53 10.46 -5.10
CA HIS A 480 -5.30 9.66 -5.20
C HIS A 480 -4.55 9.95 -6.49
N ALA A 481 -5.18 9.84 -7.67
CA ALA A 481 -4.46 9.99 -8.93
C ALA A 481 -3.98 11.42 -9.17
N ILE A 482 -4.84 12.43 -9.02
CA ILE A 482 -4.50 13.82 -9.36
C ILE A 482 -3.42 14.39 -8.42
N PRO A 483 -3.53 14.30 -7.09
CA PRO A 483 -2.45 14.69 -6.19
C PRO A 483 -1.18 13.87 -6.40
N ALA A 484 -1.26 12.58 -6.70
CA ALA A 484 -0.07 11.79 -7.00
C ALA A 484 0.63 12.22 -8.29
N VAL A 485 -0.10 12.73 -9.29
CA VAL A 485 0.53 13.37 -10.45
C VAL A 485 1.30 14.63 -10.05
N VAL A 486 0.78 15.43 -9.11
CA VAL A 486 1.53 16.59 -8.55
C VAL A 486 2.82 16.10 -7.87
N ALA A 487 2.72 15.04 -7.07
CA ALA A 487 3.85 14.43 -6.38
C ALA A 487 4.90 13.90 -7.34
N TRP A 488 4.46 13.18 -8.38
CA TRP A 488 5.33 12.63 -9.43
C TRP A 488 6.05 13.74 -10.22
N VAL A 489 5.33 14.78 -10.67
CA VAL A 489 5.95 15.92 -11.36
C VAL A 489 6.97 16.61 -10.47
N ALA A 490 6.61 16.89 -9.21
CA ALA A 490 7.51 17.51 -8.26
C ALA A 490 8.72 16.60 -7.94
N GLY A 491 8.53 15.28 -7.90
CA GLY A 491 9.58 14.28 -7.76
C GLY A 491 10.56 14.31 -8.91
N VAL A 492 10.08 14.25 -10.16
CA VAL A 492 10.91 14.38 -11.36
C VAL A 492 11.72 15.69 -11.31
N ILE A 493 11.07 16.82 -11.01
CA ILE A 493 11.75 18.12 -10.89
C ILE A 493 12.82 18.10 -9.79
N SER A 494 12.55 17.47 -8.65
CA SER A 494 13.46 17.43 -7.51
C SER A 494 14.71 16.59 -7.79
N VAL A 495 14.59 15.57 -8.65
CA VAL A 495 15.72 14.69 -8.98
C VAL A 495 16.50 15.15 -10.21
N THR A 496 15.93 15.98 -11.09
CA THR A 496 16.63 16.50 -12.29
C THR A 496 17.98 17.17 -11.98
N PRO A 497 18.14 17.97 -10.91
CA PRO A 497 19.42 18.58 -10.58
C PRO A 497 20.43 17.59 -10.00
N LEU A 498 19.98 16.40 -9.55
CA LEU A 498 20.84 15.34 -9.02
C LEU A 498 21.53 14.65 -10.21
N ASN A 499 22.44 15.38 -10.86
CA ASN A 499 23.31 14.89 -11.91
C ASN A 499 24.64 14.41 -11.32
N THR A 500 25.59 14.09 -12.21
CA THR A 500 26.93 13.62 -11.83
C THR A 500 27.75 14.58 -10.96
N ASP A 501 27.33 15.83 -10.77
CA ASP A 501 28.06 16.81 -9.95
C ASP A 501 27.83 16.64 -8.44
N TYR A 502 26.82 15.85 -8.04
CA TYR A 502 26.56 15.49 -6.64
C TYR A 502 27.39 14.27 -6.15
N MET A 503 28.30 13.76 -6.99
CA MET A 503 29.03 12.48 -6.82
C MET A 503 30.40 12.63 -6.12
N GLY A 504 30.41 12.90 -4.81
CA GLY A 504 31.66 12.97 -4.04
C GLY A 504 31.68 12.04 -2.82
N LYS A 505 32.61 11.06 -2.80
CA LYS A 505 32.95 10.32 -1.58
C LYS A 505 33.43 11.28 -0.49
N TRP A 506 32.96 11.09 0.72
CA TRP A 506 33.52 11.77 1.89
C TRP A 506 34.97 11.31 2.08
N SER A 507 35.94 12.23 1.94
CA SER A 507 37.30 12.03 2.46
C SER A 507 37.50 13.01 3.61
N GLY A 508 37.30 12.52 4.83
CA GLY A 508 37.50 13.31 6.04
C GLY A 508 38.95 13.78 6.15
N LEU A 509 39.23 15.02 5.76
CA LEU A 509 40.25 15.94 6.31
C LEU A 509 40.40 17.21 5.44
N ALA A 510 39.31 17.93 5.13
CA ALA A 510 39.39 19.37 4.79
C ALA A 510 37.99 20.02 4.75
N TYR A 511 37.66 20.78 5.79
CA TYR A 511 36.58 21.77 5.73
C TYR A 511 37.09 22.96 4.88
N GLY A 512 36.84 22.92 3.58
CA GLY A 512 37.10 24.03 2.64
C GLY A 512 35.88 24.95 2.50
N THR A 513 36.11 26.27 2.41
CA THR A 513 35.11 27.35 2.51
C THR A 513 34.20 27.56 1.29
N SER A 514 33.91 26.51 0.51
CA SER A 514 32.96 26.56 -0.61
C SER A 514 32.15 25.26 -0.71
N GLN A 515 31.51 24.87 0.40
CA GLN A 515 30.71 23.65 0.49
C GLN A 515 29.62 23.56 -0.60
N GLN A 516 29.52 22.39 -1.26
CA GLN A 516 28.25 21.87 -1.75
C GLN A 516 28.17 20.35 -1.49
N LYS A 517 27.41 19.98 -0.45
CA LYS A 517 26.73 18.69 -0.33
C LYS A 517 25.29 19.03 0.05
N THR A 518 24.31 18.83 -0.83
CA THR A 518 22.91 19.15 -0.51
C THR A 518 21.99 17.97 -0.80
N MET A 519 22.30 16.83 -0.19
CA MET A 519 21.30 15.83 0.17
C MET A 519 20.93 16.06 1.66
N PRO A 520 19.67 15.84 2.07
CA PRO A 520 19.28 16.01 3.47
C PRO A 520 20.03 15.01 4.36
N TYR A 521 20.81 15.52 5.33
CA TYR A 521 21.43 14.76 6.43
C TYR A 521 22.28 13.55 6.01
N ASP A 522 23.55 13.72 5.65
CA ASP A 522 24.49 12.61 5.36
C ASP A 522 23.99 11.52 4.39
N LEU A 523 22.85 11.72 3.73
CA LEU A 523 22.18 10.75 2.86
C LEU A 523 22.91 10.70 1.53
N GLU A 524 23.52 9.57 1.23
CA GLU A 524 24.23 9.37 -0.02
C GLU A 524 23.23 9.10 -1.17
N LEU A 525 23.55 9.61 -2.36
CA LEU A 525 22.64 9.61 -3.50
C LEU A 525 22.38 8.21 -4.05
N ASP A 526 23.36 7.33 -3.96
CA ASP A 526 23.33 5.91 -4.28
C ASP A 526 22.48 5.06 -3.31
N LEU A 527 22.32 5.49 -2.04
CA LEU A 527 21.36 4.91 -1.11
C LEU A 527 19.90 5.17 -1.52
N VAL A 528 19.66 6.23 -2.32
CA VAL A 528 18.34 6.62 -2.83
C VAL A 528 18.15 6.26 -4.30
N PHE A 529 19.21 6.09 -5.09
CA PHE A 529 19.10 5.76 -6.50
C PHE A 529 20.16 4.76 -6.94
N GLN A 530 19.68 3.59 -7.35
CA GLN A 530 20.53 2.47 -7.76
C GLN A 530 21.24 2.73 -9.10
N HIS A 531 20.86 3.74 -9.88
CA HIS A 531 21.39 4.01 -11.22
C HIS A 531 22.41 5.14 -11.31
N ASN A 532 22.82 5.72 -10.18
CA ASN A 532 23.46 7.02 -10.18
C ASN A 532 24.88 7.06 -10.79
N GLU A 533 25.45 5.91 -11.16
CA GLU A 533 26.73 5.85 -11.86
C GLU A 533 26.60 5.35 -13.29
N GLY A 534 26.92 6.26 -14.22
CA GLY A 534 27.52 5.90 -15.49
C GLY A 534 26.63 5.29 -16.57
N ASN A 535 25.34 5.00 -16.37
CA ASN A 535 24.50 4.47 -17.46
C ASN A 535 22.98 4.78 -17.39
N GLY A 536 22.51 5.67 -16.51
CA GLY A 536 21.07 5.98 -16.42
C GLY A 536 20.76 7.39 -15.92
N ASP A 537 19.75 8.02 -16.52
CA ASP A 537 19.21 9.31 -16.08
C ASP A 537 18.11 9.06 -15.03
N THR A 538 18.41 9.35 -13.76
CA THR A 538 17.47 9.19 -12.63
C THR A 538 16.16 9.93 -12.87
N ALA A 539 16.20 11.12 -13.48
CA ALA A 539 15.00 11.89 -13.80
C ALA A 539 14.18 11.22 -14.91
N LEU A 540 14.85 10.58 -15.88
CA LEU A 540 14.18 9.81 -16.92
C LEU A 540 13.46 8.58 -16.36
N TYR A 541 14.09 7.83 -15.46
CA TYR A 541 13.45 6.67 -14.82
C TYR A 541 12.27 7.10 -13.94
N GLN A 542 12.42 8.19 -13.19
CA GLN A 542 11.29 8.79 -12.49
C GLN A 542 10.19 9.22 -13.46
N ALA A 543 10.52 9.77 -14.63
CA ALA A 543 9.52 10.13 -15.64
C ALA A 543 8.81 8.91 -16.27
N TYR A 544 9.51 7.78 -16.45
CA TYR A 544 8.91 6.56 -17.00
C TYR A 544 8.00 5.81 -16.01
N MET A 545 8.21 5.99 -14.70
CA MET A 545 7.44 5.31 -13.67
C MET A 545 5.92 5.48 -13.82
N MET A 546 5.42 6.70 -14.01
CA MET A 546 3.98 6.96 -14.11
C MET A 546 3.34 6.27 -15.32
N PRO A 547 3.80 6.48 -16.58
CA PRO A 547 3.16 5.84 -17.74
C PRO A 547 3.22 4.31 -17.68
N VAL A 548 4.32 3.73 -17.18
CA VAL A 548 4.43 2.28 -16.95
C VAL A 548 3.38 1.82 -15.93
N THR A 549 3.26 2.53 -14.81
CA THR A 549 2.29 2.21 -13.76
C THR A 549 0.85 2.26 -14.25
N ILE A 550 0.48 3.32 -14.98
CA ILE A 550 -0.86 3.46 -15.57
C ILE A 550 -1.14 2.29 -16.52
N CYS A 551 -0.18 1.92 -17.36
CA CYS A 551 -0.33 0.82 -18.32
C CYS A 551 -0.60 -0.51 -17.60
N VAL A 552 0.23 -0.87 -16.62
CA VAL A 552 0.07 -2.11 -15.84
C VAL A 552 -1.24 -2.09 -15.06
N ALA A 553 -1.54 -1.01 -14.35
CA ALA A 553 -2.73 -0.90 -13.51
C ALA A 553 -4.03 -0.98 -14.32
N LEU A 554 -4.13 -0.21 -15.41
CA LEU A 554 -5.36 -0.16 -16.21
C LEU A 554 -5.60 -1.48 -16.95
N THR A 555 -4.57 -2.08 -17.54
CA THR A 555 -4.71 -3.35 -18.28
C THR A 555 -5.11 -4.50 -17.36
N THR A 556 -4.43 -4.65 -16.22
CA THR A 556 -4.76 -5.69 -15.23
C THR A 556 -6.10 -5.41 -14.53
N GLY A 557 -6.45 -4.15 -14.28
CA GLY A 557 -7.74 -3.74 -13.74
C GLY A 557 -8.90 -4.05 -14.69
N LEU A 558 -8.75 -3.77 -16.00
CA LEU A 558 -9.76 -4.12 -17.02
C LEU A 558 -9.97 -5.64 -17.11
N ALA A 559 -8.88 -6.41 -17.13
CA ALA A 559 -8.95 -7.87 -17.13
C ALA A 559 -9.64 -8.40 -15.86
N THR A 560 -9.26 -7.88 -14.69
CA THR A 560 -9.86 -8.24 -13.39
C THR A 560 -11.34 -7.91 -13.36
N GLY A 561 -11.73 -6.70 -13.76
CA GLY A 561 -13.13 -6.29 -13.81
C GLY A 561 -13.96 -7.14 -14.78
N PHE A 562 -13.38 -7.55 -15.91
CA PHE A 562 -14.03 -8.47 -16.85
C PHE A 562 -14.33 -9.83 -16.21
N VAL A 563 -13.37 -10.41 -15.48
CA VAL A 563 -13.57 -11.67 -14.75
C VAL A 563 -14.59 -11.48 -13.62
N ALA A 564 -14.47 -10.40 -12.83
CA ALA A 564 -15.39 -10.06 -11.75
C ALA A 564 -16.83 -9.88 -12.26
N ARG A 565 -17.04 -9.37 -13.48
CA ARG A 565 -18.36 -9.24 -14.10
C ARG A 565 -19.06 -10.58 -14.34
N LYS A 566 -18.32 -11.69 -14.44
CA LYS A 566 -18.89 -13.03 -14.63
C LYS A 566 -19.43 -13.63 -13.34
N ILE A 567 -19.09 -13.05 -12.19
CA ILE A 567 -19.58 -13.46 -10.87
C ILE A 567 -20.90 -12.73 -10.60
N LYS A 568 -21.91 -13.44 -10.06
CA LYS A 568 -23.23 -12.87 -9.77
C LYS A 568 -23.12 -11.73 -8.74
N GLY A 569 -23.28 -10.49 -9.20
CA GLY A 569 -23.32 -9.27 -8.40
C GLY A 569 -24.75 -8.82 -8.05
N PRO A 570 -24.90 -7.70 -7.32
CA PRO A 570 -26.20 -7.04 -7.14
C PRO A 570 -26.77 -6.57 -8.49
N SER A 571 -28.09 -6.42 -8.58
CA SER A 571 -28.75 -5.72 -9.69
C SER A 571 -28.63 -4.20 -9.51
N VAL A 572 -28.71 -3.42 -10.59
CA VAL A 572 -28.69 -1.94 -10.56
C VAL A 572 -29.66 -1.35 -9.53
N ALA A 573 -30.90 -1.85 -9.47
CA ALA A 573 -31.92 -1.35 -8.54
C ALA A 573 -31.55 -1.57 -7.06
N ARG A 574 -30.63 -2.49 -6.81
CA ARG A 574 -30.12 -2.82 -5.49
C ARG A 574 -28.61 -2.53 -5.41
N THR A 575 -28.11 -1.48 -6.04
CA THR A 575 -26.76 -0.98 -5.67
C THR A 575 -26.90 -0.02 -4.49
N PHE A 576 -25.84 0.16 -3.70
CA PHE A 576 -25.77 1.10 -2.57
C PHE A 576 -26.76 0.85 -1.41
N SER A 577 -27.27 -0.38 -1.24
CA SER A 577 -28.13 -0.75 -0.11
C SER A 577 -27.62 -1.96 0.67
N ASP A 578 -27.56 -1.82 2.01
CA ASP A 578 -27.16 -2.87 2.94
C ASP A 578 -28.19 -4.01 3.04
N SER A 579 -29.47 -3.77 2.76
CA SER A 579 -30.55 -4.76 2.90
C SER A 579 -30.39 -6.02 2.02
N ILE A 580 -29.44 -6.00 1.10
CA ILE A 580 -29.09 -7.11 0.22
C ILE A 580 -28.19 -8.13 0.90
N PHE A 581 -27.31 -7.65 1.78
CA PHE A 581 -26.24 -8.44 2.39
C PHE A 581 -26.46 -8.63 3.89
N TRP A 582 -27.27 -7.77 4.51
CA TRP A 582 -27.42 -7.68 5.95
C TRP A 582 -28.86 -7.91 6.38
N VAL A 583 -29.01 -8.49 7.57
CA VAL A 583 -30.25 -8.36 8.34
C VAL A 583 -30.24 -6.94 8.90
N VAL A 584 -31.10 -6.09 8.35
CA VAL A 584 -31.17 -4.67 8.73
C VAL A 584 -32.21 -4.45 9.83
N PRO A 585 -32.00 -3.46 10.71
CA PRO A 585 -33.00 -3.02 11.69
C PRO A 585 -34.34 -2.62 11.05
N GLU A 586 -35.44 -2.69 11.80
CA GLU A 586 -36.78 -2.35 11.30
C GLU A 586 -36.88 -0.89 10.81
N ASP A 587 -36.20 0.03 11.48
CA ASP A 587 -36.16 1.45 11.11
C ASP A 587 -35.31 1.72 9.86
N PHE A 588 -34.54 0.75 9.35
CA PHE A 588 -33.86 0.87 8.07
C PHE A 588 -34.86 1.03 6.91
N GLN A 589 -36.01 0.34 6.97
CA GLN A 589 -37.05 0.42 5.92
C GLN A 589 -37.69 1.80 5.86
N ASN A 590 -37.86 2.47 7.00
CA ASN A 590 -38.33 3.86 7.06
C ASN A 590 -37.37 4.83 6.35
N THR A 591 -36.10 4.43 6.17
CA THR A 591 -35.13 5.18 5.38
C THR A 591 -35.11 4.82 3.89
N GLU A 592 -35.81 3.76 3.47
CA GLU A 592 -36.04 3.42 2.07
C GLU A 592 -37.14 4.26 1.43
N ASP A 593 -38.24 4.53 2.16
CA ASP A 593 -39.45 5.17 1.64
C ASP A 593 -39.43 6.71 1.55
N MET A 594 -38.44 7.36 2.17
CA MET A 594 -38.26 8.83 2.11
C MET A 594 -37.87 9.35 0.70
N GLY A 595 -37.74 8.47 -0.30
CA GLY A 595 -37.54 8.82 -1.71
C GLY A 595 -38.78 8.63 -2.61
N GLY A 596 -39.91 8.17 -2.07
CA GLY A 596 -41.06 7.73 -2.88
C GLY A 596 -42.44 8.28 -2.48
N GLY A 597 -42.55 9.17 -1.50
CA GLY A 597 -43.87 9.57 -0.96
C GLY A 597 -43.98 11.05 -0.58
N ASN A 598 -44.19 11.93 -1.56
CA ASN A 598 -45.18 13.02 -1.55
C ASN A 598 -44.99 13.96 -2.75
N ASP A 599 -45.24 13.44 -3.96
CA ASP A 599 -45.78 14.29 -5.05
C ASP A 599 -47.30 14.43 -4.83
N GLY A 600 -47.66 14.98 -3.67
CA GLY A 600 -48.99 15.46 -3.39
C GLY A 600 -49.10 16.89 -3.89
N GLN A 601 -49.70 17.07 -5.08
CA GLN A 601 -50.33 18.30 -5.56
C GLN A 601 -49.80 19.61 -4.94
N VAL A 602 -48.70 20.16 -5.47
CA VAL A 602 -48.53 21.62 -5.44
C VAL A 602 -49.25 22.16 -6.66
N THR A 603 -50.51 22.54 -6.43
CA THR A 603 -51.29 23.39 -7.33
C THR A 603 -50.48 24.62 -7.72
N ALA A 604 -50.50 24.93 -9.01
CA ALA A 604 -50.07 26.21 -9.55
C ALA A 604 -50.56 27.39 -8.70
N ASN A 605 -49.67 28.34 -8.39
CA ASN A 605 -49.93 29.78 -8.46
C ASN A 605 -48.69 30.61 -8.08
N VAL A 606 -48.32 31.47 -9.05
CA VAL A 606 -47.45 32.68 -9.02
C VAL A 606 -45.95 32.47 -8.95
#